data_AF-A0A1G0Z0J4-F1
#
_entry.id   AF-A0A1G0Z0J4-F1
#
_cell.length_a   1.000
_cell.length_b   1.000
_cell.length_c   1.000
_cell.angle_alpha   90.00
_cell.angle_beta   90.00
_cell.angle_gamma   90.00
#
_symmetry.space_group_name_H-M   'P 1'
#
loop_
_entity.id
_entity.type
_entity.pdbx_description
1 polymer ?
#
loop_
_entity_poly.entity_id
_entity_poly.type
_entity_poly.pdbx_seq_one_letter_code
_entity_poly.pdbx_strand_id
1 'polypeptide(L)'
;MKIATHKKKTMEKLGVEAEDIHEWIDGLFDQKRFNEFCLKGALGDFNPYEHRKHRHCKEAIEEAVEIFKDKYSEDIIRKVFESHVREDYFGYYPSRKDFEKEEFWNKYHIY
;
A
#
# COMPACT_ATOMS: atom_id res chain seq x y z
N MET A 1 -7.51 -0.30 -0.06
CA MET A 1 -8.76 0.04 0.68
C MET A 1 -8.66 1.50 1.11
N LYS A 2 -9.60 2.06 1.90
CA LYS A 2 -9.40 3.41 2.49
C LYS A 2 -8.54 3.30 3.76
N ILE A 3 -7.68 4.30 4.02
CA ILE A 3 -6.83 4.38 5.22
C ILE A 3 -7.65 4.16 6.50
N ALA A 4 -8.81 4.81 6.64
CA ALA A 4 -9.68 4.63 7.80
C ALA A 4 -10.09 3.17 8.06
N THR A 5 -10.24 2.37 7.01
CA THR A 5 -10.56 0.93 7.15
C THR A 5 -9.35 0.13 7.61
N HIS A 6 -8.15 0.44 7.11
CA HIS A 6 -6.92 -0.18 7.59
C HIS A 6 -6.69 0.14 9.08
N LYS A 7 -6.75 1.43 9.46
CA LYS A 7 -6.62 1.87 10.85
C LYS A 7 -7.53 1.10 11.81
N LYS A 8 -8.82 0.99 11.45
CA LYS A 8 -9.80 0.26 12.26
C LYS A 8 -9.41 -1.21 12.45
N LYS A 9 -9.04 -1.89 11.36
CA LYS A 9 -8.61 -3.31 11.43
C LYS A 9 -7.32 -3.48 12.23
N THR A 10 -6.36 -2.57 12.07
CA THR A 10 -5.11 -2.55 12.83
C THR A 10 -5.38 -2.38 14.31
N MET A 11 -6.27 -1.44 14.68
CA MET A 11 -6.68 -1.22 16.06
C MET A 11 -7.33 -2.46 16.67
N GLU A 12 -8.25 -3.10 15.95
CA GLU A 12 -8.93 -4.34 16.39
C GLU A 12 -7.95 -5.51 16.59
N LYS A 13 -6.89 -5.61 15.77
CA LYS A 13 -5.94 -6.73 15.80
C LYS A 13 -4.75 -6.52 16.74
N LEU A 14 -4.24 -5.28 16.80
CA LEU A 14 -2.93 -4.95 17.41
C LEU A 14 -3.05 -3.93 18.55
N GLY A 15 -4.23 -3.34 18.78
CA GLY A 15 -4.42 -2.33 19.83
C GLY A 15 -3.79 -0.96 19.54
N VAL A 16 -3.36 -0.72 18.30
CA VAL A 16 -2.81 0.56 17.82
C VAL A 16 -3.40 0.91 16.46
N GLU A 17 -3.57 2.20 16.15
CA GLU A 17 -4.06 2.62 14.83
C GLU A 17 -2.95 2.63 13.76
N ALA A 18 -1.73 3.00 14.15
CA ALA A 18 -0.54 3.12 13.27
C ALA A 18 -0.84 3.85 11.94
N GLU A 19 -1.58 4.96 12.02
CA GLU A 19 -2.01 5.75 10.86
C GLU A 19 -0.85 6.24 10.01
N ASP A 20 0.24 6.68 10.63
CA ASP A 20 1.41 7.18 9.94
C ASP A 20 2.10 6.12 9.06
N ILE A 21 2.07 4.85 9.49
CA ILE A 21 2.54 3.72 8.65
C ILE A 21 1.62 3.55 7.44
N HIS A 22 0.30 3.59 7.61
CA HIS A 22 -0.66 3.47 6.51
C HIS A 22 -0.55 4.63 5.52
N GLU A 23 -0.47 5.87 6.02
CA GLU A 23 -0.24 7.06 5.22
C GLU A 23 1.09 7.00 4.48
N TRP A 24 2.14 6.46 5.09
CA TRP A 24 3.41 6.30 4.41
C TRP A 24 3.35 5.27 3.28
N ILE A 25 2.67 4.14 3.48
CA ILE A 25 2.48 3.12 2.45
C ILE A 25 1.75 3.70 1.22
N ASP A 26 0.63 4.39 1.45
CA ASP A 26 -0.19 4.99 0.38
C ASP A 26 0.33 6.37 -0.08
N GLY A 27 1.31 6.96 0.61
CA GLY A 27 1.71 8.36 0.45
C GLY A 27 2.37 8.73 -0.87
N LEU A 28 2.64 7.74 -1.75
CA LEU A 28 3.10 7.97 -3.12
C LEU A 28 1.94 8.05 -4.13
N PHE A 29 0.69 7.96 -3.67
CA PHE A 29 -0.48 8.04 -4.53
C PHE A 29 -0.71 9.46 -5.06
N ASP A 30 -0.68 9.62 -6.39
CA ASP A 30 -0.96 10.90 -7.06
C ASP A 30 -2.47 11.11 -7.23
N GLN A 31 -3.10 11.63 -6.17
CA GLN A 31 -4.53 11.92 -6.15
C GLN A 31 -4.96 12.89 -7.26
N LYS A 32 -4.09 13.85 -7.62
CA LYS A 32 -4.41 14.86 -8.65
C LYS A 32 -4.53 14.19 -10.02
N ARG A 33 -3.52 13.43 -10.44
CA ARG A 33 -3.55 12.72 -11.73
C ARG A 33 -4.62 11.64 -11.75
N PHE A 34 -4.90 10.98 -10.61
CA PHE A 34 -6.01 10.04 -10.51
C PHE A 34 -7.37 10.71 -10.76
N ASN A 35 -7.63 11.86 -10.14
CA ASN A 35 -8.87 12.61 -10.39
C ASN A 35 -8.98 13.04 -11.86
N GLU A 36 -7.88 13.50 -12.46
CA GLU A 36 -7.85 13.83 -13.89
C GLU A 36 -8.13 12.61 -14.79
N PHE A 37 -7.61 11.43 -14.43
CA PHE A 37 -7.89 10.16 -15.13
C PHE A 37 -9.38 9.82 -15.06
N CYS A 38 -10.00 9.88 -13.88
CA CYS A 38 -11.43 9.62 -13.72
C CYS A 38 -12.31 10.59 -14.54
N LEU A 39 -11.90 11.85 -14.67
CA LEU A 39 -12.65 12.87 -15.42
C LEU A 39 -12.50 12.72 -16.94
N LYS A 40 -11.31 12.36 -17.42
CA LYS A 40 -10.97 12.35 -18.86
C LYS A 40 -11.06 10.96 -19.49
N GLY A 41 -11.21 9.90 -18.69
CA GLY A 41 -11.35 8.51 -19.14
C GLY A 41 -10.05 7.84 -19.61
N ALA A 42 -9.02 8.60 -19.97
CA ALA A 42 -7.67 8.10 -20.24
C ALA A 42 -6.62 9.21 -20.09
N LEU A 43 -5.50 8.91 -19.44
CA LEU A 43 -4.31 9.76 -19.36
C LEU A 43 -3.13 9.04 -20.01
N GLY A 44 -3.28 8.58 -21.26
CA GLY A 44 -2.21 7.87 -22.00
C GLY A 44 -1.61 6.72 -21.16
N ASP A 45 -0.30 6.79 -20.90
CA ASP A 45 0.48 5.80 -20.13
C ASP A 45 0.32 5.91 -18.59
N PHE A 46 -0.63 6.71 -18.10
CA PHE A 46 -0.84 6.88 -16.66
C PHE A 46 -1.55 5.67 -16.05
N ASN A 47 -0.79 4.86 -15.31
CA ASN A 47 -1.33 3.87 -14.40
C ASN A 47 -1.36 4.45 -12.97
N PRO A 48 -2.56 4.66 -12.37
CA PRO A 48 -2.67 5.26 -11.04
C PRO A 48 -2.13 4.37 -9.92
N TYR A 49 -1.87 3.10 -10.20
CA TYR A 49 -1.33 2.13 -9.26
C TYR A 49 0.19 1.93 -9.38
N GLU A 50 0.86 2.58 -10.35
CA GLU A 50 2.32 2.46 -10.57
C GLU A 50 3.15 2.68 -9.31
N HIS A 51 2.73 3.62 -8.45
CA HIS A 51 3.43 3.96 -7.21
C HIS A 51 3.51 2.80 -6.21
N ARG A 52 2.59 1.84 -6.30
CA ARG A 52 2.47 0.70 -5.37
C ARG A 52 3.68 -0.22 -5.40
N LYS A 53 4.41 -0.31 -6.52
CA LYS A 53 5.65 -1.11 -6.63
C LYS A 53 6.74 -0.70 -5.65
N HIS A 54 6.67 0.52 -5.12
CA HIS A 54 7.66 1.05 -4.18
C HIS A 54 7.38 0.64 -2.74
N ARG A 55 6.12 0.74 -2.28
CA ARG A 55 5.77 0.58 -0.85
C ARG A 55 4.71 -0.49 -0.55
N HIS A 56 4.03 -1.04 -1.56
CA HIS A 56 3.18 -2.23 -1.43
C HIS A 56 3.93 -3.50 -1.82
N CYS A 57 5.22 -3.61 -1.49
CA CYS A 57 6.01 -4.81 -1.74
C CYS A 57 6.72 -5.26 -0.47
N LYS A 58 6.93 -6.57 -0.33
CA LYS A 58 7.61 -7.15 0.83
C LYS A 58 9.00 -6.58 1.08
N GLU A 59 9.69 -6.13 0.03
CA GLU A 59 11.02 -5.54 0.13
C GLU A 59 11.02 -4.18 0.83
N ALA A 60 9.90 -3.46 0.84
CA ALA A 60 9.79 -2.14 1.48
C ALA A 60 9.60 -2.20 3.00
N ILE A 61 9.46 -3.40 3.58
CA ILE A 61 9.29 -3.53 5.02
C ILE A 61 10.49 -3.03 5.82
N GLU A 62 11.71 -3.26 5.31
CA GLU A 62 12.93 -2.83 6.01
C GLU A 62 13.03 -1.30 6.05
N GLU A 63 12.57 -0.62 5.00
CA GLU A 63 12.47 0.85 4.97
C GLU A 63 11.43 1.35 5.98
N ALA A 64 10.28 0.68 6.08
CA ALA A 64 9.26 1.01 7.08
C ALA A 64 9.81 0.84 8.50
N VAL A 65 10.51 -0.26 8.78
CA VAL A 65 11.14 -0.50 10.08
C VAL A 65 12.11 0.62 10.43
N GLU A 66 12.99 1.01 9.51
CA GLU A 66 13.96 2.07 9.76
C GLU A 66 13.30 3.43 10.02
N ILE A 67 12.23 3.76 9.30
CA ILE A 67 11.51 5.05 9.44
C ILE A 67 10.74 5.12 10.77
N PHE A 68 10.17 4.01 11.22
CA PHE A 68 9.21 3.99 12.32
C PHE A 68 9.75 3.38 13.63
N LYS A 69 11.00 2.90 13.66
CA LYS A 69 11.61 2.24 14.84
C LYS A 69 11.61 3.08 16.12
N ASP A 70 11.59 4.41 16.01
CA ASP A 70 11.58 5.31 17.16
C ASP A 70 10.18 5.47 17.79
N LYS A 71 9.12 5.05 17.08
CA LYS A 71 7.72 5.19 17.52
C LYS A 71 7.06 3.86 17.87
N TYR A 72 7.42 2.79 17.15
CA TYR A 72 6.79 1.48 17.27
C TYR A 72 7.86 0.40 17.39
N SER A 73 7.51 -0.71 18.03
CA SER A 73 8.37 -1.90 17.97
C SER A 73 8.39 -2.45 16.54
N GLU A 74 9.51 -3.08 16.17
CA GLU A 74 9.65 -3.72 14.87
C GLU A 74 8.53 -4.73 14.58
N ASP A 75 8.08 -5.48 15.59
CA ASP A 75 6.96 -6.43 15.47
C ASP A 75 5.64 -5.72 15.07
N ILE A 76 5.34 -4.56 15.66
CA ILE A 76 4.17 -3.77 15.29
C ILE A 76 4.31 -3.25 13.87
N ILE A 77 5.46 -2.68 13.51
CA ILE A 77 5.71 -2.13 12.17
C ILE A 77 5.50 -3.22 11.11
N ARG A 78 6.10 -4.41 11.32
CA ARG A 78 5.97 -5.56 10.43
C ARG A 78 4.53 -6.02 10.29
N LYS A 79 3.80 -6.19 11.39
CA LYS A 79 2.40 -6.63 11.37
C LYS A 79 1.47 -5.62 10.70
N VAL A 80 1.64 -4.33 10.99
CA VAL A 80 0.83 -3.25 10.39
C VAL A 80 1.06 -3.21 8.88
N PHE A 81 2.33 -3.18 8.46
CA PHE A 81 2.70 -3.10 7.05
C PHE A 81 2.22 -4.33 6.27
N GLU A 82 2.50 -5.53 6.77
CA GLU A 82 2.07 -6.76 6.13
C GLU A 82 0.55 -6.86 6.06
N SER A 83 -0.17 -6.51 7.14
CA SER A 83 -1.64 -6.53 7.15
C SER A 83 -2.22 -5.54 6.14
N HIS A 84 -1.68 -4.32 6.07
CA HIS A 84 -2.12 -3.33 5.09
C HIS A 84 -1.95 -3.85 3.66
N VAL A 85 -0.74 -4.30 3.31
CA VAL A 85 -0.45 -4.78 1.96
C VAL A 85 -1.32 -6.00 1.63
N ARG A 86 -1.40 -6.99 2.52
CA ARG A 86 -2.23 -8.18 2.26
C ARG A 86 -3.71 -7.84 2.11
N GLU A 87 -4.24 -6.90 2.89
CA GLU A 87 -5.63 -6.48 2.78
C GLU A 87 -5.94 -5.87 1.41
N ASP A 88 -4.97 -5.20 0.79
CA ASP A 88 -5.09 -4.65 -0.56
C ASP A 88 -4.99 -5.69 -1.67
N TYR A 89 -4.40 -6.86 -1.39
CA TYR A 89 -4.18 -7.94 -2.37
C TYR A 89 -4.88 -9.25 -2.00
N PHE A 90 -6.03 -9.17 -1.31
CA PHE A 90 -6.86 -10.32 -0.93
C PHE A 90 -6.08 -11.44 -0.20
N GLY A 91 -5.18 -11.05 0.70
CA GLY A 91 -4.33 -11.94 1.47
C GLY A 91 -2.96 -12.23 0.84
N TYR A 92 -2.76 -11.89 -0.43
CA TYR A 92 -1.46 -12.05 -1.10
C TYR A 92 -0.45 -11.00 -0.62
N TYR A 93 0.81 -11.37 -0.47
CA TYR A 93 1.87 -10.43 -0.10
C TYR A 93 2.87 -10.29 -1.26
N PRO A 94 2.67 -9.29 -2.14
CA PRO A 94 3.45 -9.13 -3.35
C PRO A 94 4.92 -8.77 -3.09
N SER A 95 5.76 -9.20 -4.03
CA SER A 95 7.13 -8.74 -4.17
C SER A 95 7.22 -7.64 -5.22
N ARG A 96 8.32 -6.88 -5.21
CA ARG A 96 8.57 -5.86 -6.24
C ARG A 96 8.53 -6.42 -7.65
N LYS A 97 9.01 -7.66 -7.84
CA LYS A 97 8.97 -8.38 -9.13
C LYS A 97 7.55 -8.71 -9.60
N ASP A 98 6.58 -8.81 -8.71
CA ASP A 98 5.20 -9.07 -9.13
C ASP A 98 4.62 -7.88 -9.88
N PHE A 99 5.01 -6.65 -9.51
CA PHE A 99 4.64 -5.43 -10.22
C PHE A 99 5.30 -5.28 -11.61
N GLU A 100 6.23 -6.16 -11.99
CA GLU A 100 6.80 -6.20 -13.35
C GLU A 100 5.98 -7.12 -14.28
N LYS A 101 5.06 -7.92 -13.73
CA LYS A 101 4.28 -8.90 -14.49
C LYS A 101 2.92 -8.32 -14.87
N GLU A 102 2.60 -8.35 -16.15
CA GLU A 102 1.29 -7.93 -16.65
C GLU A 102 0.12 -8.70 -15.99
N GLU A 103 0.28 -10.01 -15.78
CA GLU A 103 -0.71 -10.86 -15.10
C GLU A 103 -1.07 -10.36 -13.69
N PHE A 104 -0.09 -9.80 -12.97
CA PHE A 104 -0.31 -9.27 -11.62
C PHE A 104 -1.17 -8.00 -11.66
N TRP A 105 -0.90 -7.11 -12.62
CA TRP A 105 -1.72 -5.93 -12.86
C TRP A 105 -3.14 -6.32 -13.24
N ASN A 106 -3.31 -7.24 -14.20
CA ASN A 106 -4.62 -7.69 -14.66
C ASN A 106 -5.43 -8.37 -13.55
N LYS A 107 -4.78 -9.03 -12.59
CA LYS A 107 -5.46 -9.73 -11.50
C LYS A 107 -5.92 -8.78 -10.38
N TYR A 108 -5.11 -7.80 -10.02
CA TYR A 108 -5.31 -7.00 -8.80
C TYR A 108 -5.61 -5.52 -9.05
N HIS A 109 -5.42 -5.04 -10.28
CA HIS A 109 -5.57 -3.64 -10.64
C HIS A 109 -6.35 -3.53 -11.96
N ILE A 110 -7.60 -4.00 -11.93
CA ILE A 110 -8.51 -3.96 -13.06
C ILE A 110 -8.95 -2.51 -13.29
N TYR A 111 -8.83 -2.03 -14.52
CA TYR A 111 -9.34 -0.73 -14.98
C TYR A 111 -10.83 -0.81 -15.30
#